data_AF-A0A2E6XDK9-F1
#
_entry.id   AF-A0A2E6XDK9-F1
#
_cell.length_a   1.000
_cell.length_b   1.000
_cell.length_c   1.000
_cell.angle_alpha   90.00
_cell.angle_beta   90.00
_cell.angle_gamma   90.00
#
_symmetry.space_group_name_H-M   'P 1'
#
loop_
_entity.id
_entity.type
_entity.pdbx_description
1 polymer ?
#
loop_
_entity_poly.entity_id
_entity_poly.type
_entity_poly.pdbx_seq_one_letter_code
_entity_poly.pdbx_strand_id
1 'polypeptide(L)'
;MTEQVRRDFVKYSFFKVDPAWRGLPAKERQDNKAQLAEVLGEFSDRVSMNSYSLVGTRGDADFMLWKVSEEMEPLNELMARINHTDMAQYLTMPHSYLAMTRRSPYIDDHVHEGQEGTGTSTMRIIGRKYLFIYPFIKTHDWYQLPKEERQELMNEHFVIGHKYPDVKISTAYSFGLDDQEFVLGFETDDPSHFLDLVMDLRESKARPYTLLDTPIFSCISKPVEACLDDLG
;
A
#
# COMPACT_ATOMS: atom_id res chain seq x y z
N MET A 1 20.83 -26.26 -1.81
CA MET A 1 20.68 -24.79 -1.66
C MET A 1 19.25 -24.49 -2.01
N THR A 2 18.42 -24.14 -1.03
CA THR A 2 17.05 -23.69 -1.28
C THR A 2 17.12 -22.40 -2.09
N GLU A 3 16.49 -22.40 -3.26
CA GLU A 3 16.37 -21.21 -4.10
C GLU A 3 15.75 -20.10 -3.26
N GLN A 4 16.52 -19.05 -3.01
CA GLN A 4 16.11 -17.97 -2.11
C GLN A 4 15.04 -17.18 -2.86
N VAL A 5 13.77 -17.42 -2.53
CA VAL A 5 12.65 -16.76 -3.18
C VAL A 5 12.83 -15.25 -3.01
N ARG A 6 13.03 -14.55 -4.13
CA ARG A 6 13.29 -13.11 -4.18
C ARG A 6 12.16 -12.34 -3.51
N ARG A 7 12.51 -11.34 -2.69
CA ARG A 7 11.56 -10.46 -2.01
C ARG A 7 11.80 -9.03 -2.48
N ASP A 8 10.73 -8.33 -2.82
CA ASP A 8 10.79 -6.92 -3.19
C ASP A 8 10.50 -6.06 -1.96
N PHE A 9 11.17 -4.92 -1.85
CA PHE A 9 10.80 -3.84 -0.97
C PHE A 9 9.53 -3.15 -1.48
N VAL A 10 8.66 -2.78 -0.55
CA VAL A 10 7.41 -2.10 -0.82
C VAL A 10 7.35 -0.86 0.06
N LYS A 11 7.19 0.30 -0.56
CA LYS A 11 7.15 1.59 0.13
C LYS A 11 5.88 2.34 -0.21
N TYR A 12 5.13 2.71 0.82
CA TYR A 12 3.95 3.56 0.74
C TYR A 12 4.30 4.92 1.32
N SER A 13 4.22 5.97 0.51
CA SER A 13 4.49 7.35 0.94
C SER A 13 3.24 8.20 0.70
N PHE A 14 2.70 8.77 1.76
CA PHE A 14 1.54 9.65 1.71
C PHE A 14 2.01 11.08 1.88
N PHE A 15 1.63 11.95 0.96
CA PHE A 15 2.05 13.33 0.92
C PHE A 15 0.89 14.27 1.21
N LYS A 16 1.17 15.33 1.95
CA LYS A 16 0.27 16.45 2.18
C LYS A 16 0.90 17.73 1.63
N VAL A 17 0.13 18.47 0.84
CA VAL A 17 0.54 19.74 0.24
C VAL A 17 0.18 20.88 1.17
N ASP A 18 1.15 21.74 1.48
CA ASP A 18 0.94 23.00 2.17
C ASP A 18 -0.02 23.90 1.34
N PRO A 19 -1.12 24.41 1.92
CA PRO A 19 -2.04 25.32 1.23
C PRO A 19 -1.36 26.53 0.58
N ALA A 20 -0.21 27.01 1.10
CA ALA A 20 0.56 28.09 0.51
C ALA A 20 0.97 27.82 -0.95
N TRP A 21 1.22 26.56 -1.30
CA TRP A 21 1.56 26.16 -2.68
C TRP A 21 0.44 26.53 -3.67
N ARG A 22 -0.83 26.41 -3.27
CA ARG A 22 -1.98 26.77 -4.12
C ARG A 22 -2.09 28.27 -4.38
N GLY A 23 -1.43 29.09 -3.55
CA GLY A 23 -1.35 30.54 -3.72
C GLY A 23 -0.30 30.99 -4.75
N LEU A 24 0.58 30.10 -5.22
CA LEU A 24 1.60 30.42 -6.22
C LEU A 24 0.98 30.71 -7.60
N PRO A 25 1.67 31.50 -8.45
CA PRO A 25 1.29 31.68 -9.85
C PRO A 25 1.03 30.35 -10.56
N ALA A 26 0.01 30.30 -11.41
CA ALA A 26 -0.38 29.07 -12.10
C ALA A 26 0.77 28.42 -12.89
N LYS A 27 1.64 29.24 -13.50
CA LYS A 27 2.83 28.77 -14.22
C LYS A 27 3.83 28.06 -13.29
N GLU A 28 4.10 28.63 -12.12
CA GLU A 28 5.00 28.03 -11.12
C GLU A 28 4.44 26.71 -10.58
N ARG A 29 3.13 26.64 -10.31
CA ARG A 29 2.47 25.38 -9.92
C ARG A 29 2.57 24.32 -11.01
N GLN A 30 2.42 24.70 -12.28
CA GLN A 30 2.57 23.79 -13.40
C GLN A 30 4.01 23.26 -13.53
N ASP A 31 5.01 24.13 -13.37
CA ASP A 31 6.42 23.75 -13.44
C ASP A 31 6.81 22.84 -12.26
N ASN A 32 6.32 23.13 -11.05
CA ASN A 32 6.47 22.28 -9.86
C ASN A 32 5.92 20.86 -10.09
N LYS A 33 4.71 20.75 -10.66
CA LYS A 33 4.09 19.44 -10.98
C LYS A 33 4.88 18.69 -12.06
N ALA A 34 5.31 19.40 -13.11
CA ALA A 34 6.06 18.80 -14.21
C ALA A 34 7.41 18.25 -13.73
N GLN A 35 8.15 19.03 -12.92
CA GLN A 35 9.44 18.60 -12.36
C GLN A 35 9.28 17.37 -11.45
N LEU A 36 8.25 17.33 -10.60
CA LEU A 36 7.98 16.16 -9.76
C LEU A 36 7.65 14.92 -10.61
N ALA A 37 6.81 15.06 -11.64
CA ALA A 37 6.49 13.98 -12.56
C ALA A 37 7.73 13.49 -13.33
N GLU A 38 8.60 14.39 -13.77
CA GLU A 38 9.88 14.06 -14.42
C GLU A 38 10.77 13.23 -13.51
N VAL A 39 10.99 13.67 -12.26
CA VAL A 39 11.77 12.90 -11.27
C VAL A 39 11.18 11.52 -11.03
N LEU A 40 9.85 11.38 -10.98
CA LEU A 40 9.21 10.06 -10.86
C LEU A 40 9.46 9.20 -12.11
N GLY A 41 9.43 9.80 -13.30
CA GLY A 41 9.73 9.14 -14.57
C GLY A 41 11.17 8.62 -14.65
N GLU A 42 12.15 9.38 -14.15
CA GLU A 42 13.58 9.02 -14.14
C GLU A 42 13.90 7.71 -13.40
N PHE A 43 13.03 7.29 -12.46
CA PHE A 43 13.23 6.08 -11.65
C PHE A 43 12.38 4.89 -12.09
N SER A 44 11.58 5.03 -13.15
CA SER A 44 10.63 3.99 -13.60
C SER A 44 11.30 2.70 -14.09
N ASP A 45 12.60 2.72 -14.37
CA ASP A 45 13.42 1.55 -14.75
C ASP A 45 13.83 0.68 -13.54
N ARG A 46 13.90 1.27 -12.33
CA ARG A 46 14.38 0.63 -11.09
C ARG A 46 13.33 0.54 -9.99
N VAL A 47 12.27 1.35 -10.09
CA VAL A 47 11.17 1.42 -9.12
C VAL A 47 9.84 1.37 -9.86
N SER A 48 9.07 0.31 -9.64
CA SER A 48 7.68 0.25 -10.12
C SER A 48 6.81 1.12 -9.22
N MET A 49 5.98 1.98 -9.81
CA MET A 49 5.23 3.00 -9.08
C MET A 49 3.80 3.16 -9.57
N ASN A 50 2.87 3.28 -8.63
CA ASN A 50 1.52 3.76 -8.88
C ASN A 50 1.21 4.97 -8.00
N SER A 51 0.56 5.96 -8.60
CA SER A 51 0.06 7.16 -7.94
C SER A 51 -1.43 7.06 -7.64
N TYR A 52 -1.82 7.55 -6.47
CA TYR A 52 -3.22 7.59 -6.08
C TYR A 52 -3.56 8.93 -5.43
N SER A 53 -4.73 9.47 -5.77
CA SER A 53 -5.29 10.67 -5.16
C SER A 53 -6.07 10.31 -3.90
N LEU A 54 -5.90 11.13 -2.86
CA LEU A 54 -6.67 11.09 -1.61
C LEU A 54 -7.46 12.38 -1.38
N VAL A 55 -7.50 13.26 -2.39
CA VAL A 55 -8.26 14.51 -2.32
C VAL A 55 -9.73 14.21 -2.06
N GLY A 56 -10.24 14.72 -0.93
CA GLY A 56 -11.63 14.52 -0.50
C GLY A 56 -11.88 13.26 0.33
N THR A 57 -10.90 12.34 0.45
CA THR A 57 -11.05 11.12 1.28
C THR A 57 -10.31 11.21 2.61
N ARG A 58 -9.23 12.01 2.68
CA ARG A 58 -8.46 12.26 3.91
C ARG A 58 -8.19 13.76 4.09
N GLY A 59 -8.18 14.20 5.35
CA GLY A 59 -7.81 15.58 5.70
C GLY A 59 -6.29 15.78 5.79
N ASP A 60 -5.57 14.72 6.12
CA ASP A 60 -4.14 14.74 6.46
C ASP A 60 -3.23 14.18 5.36
N ALA A 61 -3.76 13.75 4.22
CA ALA A 61 -2.97 13.35 3.04
C ALA A 61 -3.74 13.68 1.76
N ASP A 62 -3.04 14.14 0.73
CA ASP A 62 -3.63 14.56 -0.55
C ASP A 62 -3.34 13.58 -1.69
N PHE A 63 -2.16 12.94 -1.69
CA PHE A 63 -1.83 11.88 -2.64
C PHE A 63 -0.86 10.86 -2.02
N MET A 64 -0.75 9.69 -2.63
CA MET A 64 0.24 8.68 -2.25
C MET A 64 0.96 8.09 -3.46
N LEU A 65 2.18 7.62 -3.19
CA LEU A 65 2.97 6.81 -4.11
C LEU A 65 3.17 5.42 -3.50
N TRP A 66 2.69 4.39 -4.20
CA TRP A 66 3.03 2.99 -3.92
C TRP A 66 4.22 2.60 -4.80
N LYS A 67 5.36 2.33 -4.16
CA LYS A 67 6.62 1.97 -4.80
C LYS A 67 7.00 0.52 -4.50
N VAL A 68 7.54 -0.17 -5.51
CA VAL A 68 8.10 -1.51 -5.39
C VAL A 68 9.48 -1.51 -6.02
N SER A 69 10.49 -2.05 -5.32
CA SER A 69 11.85 -2.19 -5.84
C SER A 69 12.54 -3.43 -5.26
N GLU A 70 13.53 -3.98 -5.98
CA GLU A 70 14.31 -5.13 -5.50
C GLU A 70 15.31 -4.74 -4.40
N GLU A 71 15.74 -3.47 -4.45
CA GLU A 71 16.75 -2.89 -3.57
C GLU A 71 16.14 -1.70 -2.82
N MET A 72 16.73 -1.35 -1.67
CA MET A 72 16.24 -0.25 -0.85
C MET A 72 16.80 1.10 -1.33
N GLU A 73 17.99 1.08 -1.92
CA GLU A 73 18.77 2.23 -2.35
C GLU A 73 18.03 3.05 -3.42
N PRO A 74 17.42 2.46 -4.48
CA PRO A 74 16.62 3.24 -5.44
C PRO A 74 15.44 3.98 -4.79
N LEU A 75 14.83 3.41 -3.74
CA LEU A 75 13.76 4.07 -2.99
C LEU A 75 14.28 5.29 -2.22
N ASN A 76 15.47 5.19 -1.64
CA ASN A 76 16.13 6.29 -0.95
C ASN A 76 16.55 7.40 -1.92
N GLU A 77 17.22 7.04 -3.01
CA GLU A 77 17.64 7.96 -4.08
C GLU A 77 16.45 8.72 -4.66
N LEU A 78 15.34 8.04 -4.94
CA LEU A 78 14.11 8.67 -5.43
C LEU A 78 13.60 9.72 -4.44
N MET A 79 13.50 9.38 -3.15
CA MET A 79 13.03 10.33 -2.14
C MET A 79 13.99 11.51 -1.96
N ALA A 80 15.31 11.28 -2.06
CA ALA A 80 16.29 12.35 -2.06
C ALA A 80 16.10 13.29 -3.27
N ARG A 81 15.85 12.74 -4.46
CA ARG A 81 15.56 13.53 -5.67
C ARG A 81 14.26 14.30 -5.58
N ILE A 82 13.21 13.71 -5.01
CA ILE A 82 11.96 14.42 -4.72
C ILE A 82 12.22 15.63 -3.82
N ASN A 83 13.05 15.48 -2.77
CA ASN A 83 13.39 16.58 -1.86
C ASN A 83 14.16 17.74 -2.53
N HIS A 84 14.72 17.53 -3.73
CA HIS A 84 15.38 18.55 -4.53
C HIS A 84 14.45 19.24 -5.55
N THR A 85 13.17 18.86 -5.61
CA THR A 85 12.18 19.54 -6.45
C THR A 85 11.70 20.84 -5.79
N ASP A 86 11.26 21.79 -6.60
CA ASP A 86 10.69 23.05 -6.14
C ASP A 86 9.37 22.83 -5.38
N MET A 87 8.63 21.77 -5.70
CA MET A 87 7.42 21.39 -4.96
C MET A 87 7.73 20.88 -3.54
N ALA A 88 8.92 20.33 -3.29
CA ALA A 88 9.27 19.66 -2.03
C ALA A 88 9.14 20.55 -0.80
N GLN A 89 9.42 21.84 -0.94
CA GLN A 89 9.29 22.82 0.16
C GLN A 89 7.84 22.95 0.67
N TYR A 90 6.86 22.49 -0.11
CA TYR A 90 5.44 22.48 0.23
C TYR A 90 4.90 21.08 0.49
N LEU A 91 5.76 20.06 0.55
CA LEU A 91 5.35 18.68 0.79
C LEU A 91 5.77 18.24 2.18
N THR A 92 4.81 17.68 2.91
CA THR A 92 5.07 16.87 4.10
C THR A 92 4.68 15.43 3.83
N MET A 93 5.31 14.47 4.52
CA MET A 93 4.99 13.05 4.40
C MET A 93 4.43 12.53 5.73
N PRO A 94 3.14 12.79 6.04
CA PRO A 94 2.57 12.46 7.36
C PRO A 94 2.47 10.96 7.62
N HIS A 95 2.45 10.12 6.59
CA HIS A 95 2.45 8.66 6.72
C HIS A 95 3.45 8.02 5.77
N SER A 96 4.16 7.01 6.25
CA SER A 96 5.26 6.37 5.52
C SER A 96 5.42 4.93 6.01
N TYR A 97 5.22 3.95 5.15
CA TYR A 97 5.29 2.52 5.54
C TYR A 97 6.29 1.78 4.66
N LEU A 98 7.32 1.20 5.27
CA LEU A 98 8.31 0.33 4.64
C LEU A 98 8.01 -1.14 4.96
N ALA A 99 7.94 -1.96 3.93
CA ALA A 99 7.66 -3.38 4.04
C ALA A 99 8.42 -4.18 2.99
N MET A 100 8.33 -5.51 3.06
CA MET A 100 8.80 -6.43 2.03
C MET A 100 7.73 -7.45 1.67
N THR A 101 7.78 -7.98 0.46
CA THR A 101 6.99 -9.14 0.09
C THR A 101 7.47 -10.39 0.82
N ARG A 102 6.53 -11.29 1.11
CA ARG A 102 6.83 -12.59 1.68
C ARG A 102 5.69 -13.55 1.35
N ARG A 103 6.04 -14.80 1.02
CA ARG A 103 5.06 -15.87 0.92
C ARG A 103 4.34 -16.06 2.26
N SER A 104 3.00 -16.06 2.23
CA SER A 104 2.19 -16.28 3.42
C SER A 104 2.47 -17.67 4.02
N PRO A 105 2.60 -17.80 5.35
CA PRO A 105 2.79 -19.09 6.00
C PRO A 105 1.50 -19.94 6.07
N TYR A 106 0.35 -19.36 5.70
CA TYR A 106 -0.98 -19.99 5.79
C TYR A 106 -1.55 -20.41 4.43
N ILE A 107 -0.84 -20.13 3.33
CA ILE A 107 -1.23 -20.53 1.98
C ILE A 107 -0.53 -21.86 1.66
N ASP A 108 -1.32 -22.92 1.58
CA ASP A 108 -0.87 -24.25 1.16
C ASP A 108 -0.39 -24.25 -0.30
N ASP A 109 0.40 -25.27 -0.68
CA ASP A 109 0.90 -25.46 -2.06
C ASP A 109 -0.21 -25.84 -3.07
N HIS A 110 -1.46 -26.02 -2.61
CA HIS A 110 -2.61 -26.25 -3.48
C HIS A 110 -3.06 -24.92 -4.10
N VAL A 111 -2.78 -24.76 -5.39
CA VAL A 111 -3.15 -23.57 -6.19
C VAL A 111 -4.53 -23.77 -6.80
N HIS A 112 -5.48 -22.88 -6.48
CA HIS A 112 -6.75 -22.75 -7.18
C HIS A 112 -6.71 -21.58 -8.17
N GLU A 113 -7.49 -21.65 -9.26
CA GLU A 113 -7.64 -20.52 -10.18
C GLU A 113 -8.18 -19.29 -9.43
N GLY A 114 -7.40 -18.20 -9.41
CA GLY A 114 -7.73 -16.96 -8.71
C GLY A 114 -7.17 -16.81 -7.29
N GLN A 115 -6.39 -17.79 -6.79
CA GLN A 115 -5.80 -17.74 -5.46
C GLN A 115 -4.61 -16.77 -5.39
N GLU A 116 -4.75 -15.71 -4.60
CA GLU A 116 -3.71 -14.71 -4.38
C GLU A 116 -2.66 -15.20 -3.37
N GLY A 117 -1.39 -14.80 -3.56
CA GLY A 117 -0.28 -15.19 -2.67
C GLY A 117 0.36 -16.56 -2.93
N THR A 118 0.02 -17.24 -4.03
CA THR A 118 0.53 -18.57 -4.41
C THR A 118 1.71 -18.58 -5.38
N GLY A 119 1.87 -17.53 -6.21
CA GLY A 119 2.69 -17.65 -7.44
C GLY A 119 4.08 -17.01 -7.41
N THR A 120 4.25 -15.86 -6.77
CA THR A 120 5.54 -15.14 -6.77
C THR A 120 5.69 -14.32 -5.49
N SER A 121 6.89 -14.25 -4.93
CA SER A 121 7.20 -13.29 -3.85
C SER A 121 7.44 -11.88 -4.42
N THR A 122 6.87 -11.57 -5.59
CA THR A 122 6.96 -10.25 -6.20
C THR A 122 5.66 -9.50 -5.95
N MET A 123 5.76 -8.22 -5.62
CA MET A 123 4.56 -7.42 -5.39
C MET A 123 3.94 -7.09 -6.74
N ARG A 124 2.65 -7.41 -6.92
CA ARG A 124 1.92 -7.06 -8.14
C ARG A 124 0.86 -6.02 -7.81
N ILE A 125 0.93 -4.89 -8.50
CA ILE A 125 -0.14 -3.90 -8.52
C ILE A 125 -1.12 -4.32 -9.61
N ILE A 126 -2.36 -4.61 -9.24
CA ILE A 126 -3.37 -5.14 -10.16
C ILE A 126 -3.95 -4.03 -11.03
N GLY A 127 -3.98 -2.80 -10.52
CA GLY A 127 -4.40 -1.61 -11.26
C GLY A 127 -5.91 -1.41 -11.25
N ARG A 128 -6.58 -1.73 -10.13
CA ARG A 128 -8.00 -1.39 -9.96
C ARG A 128 -8.17 0.10 -9.69
N LYS A 129 -9.39 0.61 -9.89
CA LYS A 129 -9.68 2.03 -9.71
C LYS A 129 -9.48 2.51 -8.27
N TYR A 130 -9.86 1.70 -7.29
CA TYR A 130 -9.77 2.07 -5.88
C TYR A 130 -8.75 1.19 -5.16
N LEU A 131 -8.00 1.81 -4.26
CA LEU A 131 -7.10 1.15 -3.32
C LEU A 131 -7.49 1.56 -1.91
N PHE A 132 -7.70 0.58 -1.03
CA PHE A 132 -7.85 0.80 0.41
C PHE A 132 -6.63 0.23 1.11
N ILE A 133 -5.95 1.05 1.91
CA ILE A 133 -4.68 0.63 2.53
C ILE A 133 -4.60 1.05 3.98
N TYR A 134 -4.04 0.18 4.83
CA TYR A 134 -3.82 0.46 6.24
C TYR A 134 -2.66 -0.36 6.83
N PRO A 135 -1.94 0.18 7.83
CA PRO A 135 -1.02 -0.61 8.64
C PRO A 135 -1.80 -1.58 9.53
N PHE A 136 -1.21 -2.73 9.82
CA PHE A 136 -1.87 -3.76 10.61
C PHE A 136 -0.90 -4.40 11.61
N ILE A 137 -1.36 -4.56 12.85
CA ILE A 137 -0.60 -5.15 13.96
C ILE A 137 -1.47 -6.21 14.64
N LYS A 138 -0.90 -7.40 14.86
CA LYS A 138 -1.51 -8.44 15.68
C LYS A 138 -1.15 -8.25 17.15
N THR A 139 -2.02 -8.69 18.05
CA THR A 139 -1.72 -8.77 19.49
C THR A 139 -0.59 -9.77 19.75
N HIS A 140 0.15 -9.62 20.84
CA HIS A 140 1.20 -10.58 21.21
C HIS A 140 0.68 -12.02 21.37
N ASP A 141 -0.52 -12.20 21.91
CA ASP A 141 -1.16 -13.51 22.13
C ASP A 141 -1.30 -14.31 20.83
N TRP A 142 -1.54 -13.63 19.70
CA TRP A 142 -1.56 -14.26 18.38
C TRP A 142 -0.31 -15.08 18.13
N TYR A 143 0.87 -14.54 18.45
CA TYR A 143 2.15 -15.19 18.20
C TYR A 143 2.48 -16.30 19.20
N GLN A 144 1.74 -16.39 20.30
CA GLN A 144 1.87 -17.48 21.28
C GLN A 144 0.95 -18.67 20.97
N LEU A 145 -0.02 -18.50 20.06
CA LEU A 145 -0.88 -19.59 19.62
C LEU A 145 -0.11 -20.67 18.85
N PRO A 146 -0.45 -21.95 19.03
CA PRO A 146 -0.02 -23.03 18.15
C PRO A 146 -0.27 -22.69 16.68
N LYS A 147 0.58 -23.22 15.78
CA LYS A 147 0.47 -22.92 14.34
C LYS A 147 -0.86 -23.40 13.78
N GLU A 148 -1.32 -24.56 14.23
CA GLU A 148 -2.55 -25.23 13.82
C GLU A 148 -3.77 -24.37 14.17
N GLU A 149 -3.81 -23.81 15.38
CA GLU A 149 -4.87 -22.90 15.81
C GLU A 149 -4.90 -21.61 14.97
N ARG A 150 -3.72 -21.03 14.70
CA ARG A 150 -3.63 -19.88 13.79
C ARG A 150 -4.10 -20.23 12.38
N GLN A 151 -3.79 -21.42 11.89
CA GLN A 151 -4.24 -21.88 10.57
C GLN A 151 -5.76 -21.98 10.52
N GLU A 152 -6.42 -22.55 11.54
CA GLU A 152 -7.88 -22.65 11.60
C GLU A 152 -8.55 -21.27 11.59
N LEU A 153 -8.02 -20.32 12.38
CA LEU A 153 -8.50 -18.93 12.38
C LEU A 153 -8.31 -18.24 11.02
N MET A 154 -7.19 -18.50 10.34
CA MET A 154 -6.93 -17.96 9.00
C MET A 154 -7.78 -18.64 7.92
N ASN A 155 -8.10 -19.93 8.04
CA ASN A 155 -8.98 -20.62 7.11
C ASN A 155 -10.38 -20.01 7.12
N GLU A 156 -10.93 -19.72 8.30
CA GLU A 156 -12.20 -18.98 8.44
C GLU A 156 -12.11 -17.59 7.79
N HIS A 157 -11.01 -16.87 8.03
CA HIS A 157 -10.75 -15.56 7.41
C HIS A 157 -10.72 -15.64 5.88
N PHE A 158 -10.09 -16.67 5.30
CA PHE A 158 -10.05 -16.88 3.84
C PHE A 158 -11.41 -17.22 3.27
N VAL A 159 -12.24 -18.02 3.98
CA VAL A 159 -13.61 -18.32 3.55
C VAL A 159 -14.45 -17.04 3.43
N ILE A 160 -14.27 -16.09 4.35
CA ILE A 160 -14.91 -14.77 4.25
C ILE A 160 -14.40 -14.01 3.02
N GLY A 161 -13.07 -13.93 2.84
CA GLY A 161 -12.45 -13.27 1.69
C GLY A 161 -12.93 -13.82 0.34
N HIS A 162 -13.10 -15.13 0.20
CA HIS A 162 -13.57 -15.77 -1.04
C HIS A 162 -15.00 -15.38 -1.44
N LYS A 163 -15.81 -14.81 -0.54
CA LYS A 163 -17.12 -14.25 -0.90
C LYS A 163 -17.00 -12.97 -1.75
N TYR A 164 -15.84 -12.31 -1.75
CA TYR A 164 -15.57 -11.02 -2.41
C TYR A 164 -14.43 -11.14 -3.44
N PRO A 165 -14.58 -11.97 -4.47
CA PRO A 165 -13.48 -12.31 -5.39
C PRO A 165 -12.97 -11.14 -6.24
N ASP A 166 -13.73 -10.05 -6.35
CA ASP A 166 -13.34 -8.83 -7.06
C ASP A 166 -12.44 -7.91 -6.23
N VAL A 167 -12.43 -8.05 -4.90
CA VAL A 167 -11.51 -7.34 -4.01
C VAL A 167 -10.20 -8.11 -3.96
N LYS A 168 -9.13 -7.45 -4.39
CA LYS A 168 -7.80 -8.06 -4.55
C LYS A 168 -6.88 -7.59 -3.44
N ILE A 169 -6.29 -8.52 -2.70
CA ILE A 169 -5.45 -8.21 -1.54
C ILE A 169 -3.96 -8.26 -1.91
N SER A 170 -3.24 -7.24 -1.44
CA SER A 170 -1.80 -7.18 -1.36
C SER A 170 -1.40 -7.13 0.10
N THR A 171 -0.50 -8.01 0.52
CA THR A 171 0.02 -8.05 1.89
C THR A 171 1.53 -7.90 1.86
N ALA A 172 2.03 -6.84 2.50
CA ALA A 172 3.46 -6.62 2.71
C ALA A 172 3.79 -6.73 4.20
N TYR A 173 5.01 -7.16 4.52
CA TYR A 173 5.47 -7.50 5.87
C TYR A 173 6.55 -6.52 6.33
N SER A 174 6.39 -5.96 7.52
CA SER A 174 7.23 -4.86 8.03
C SER A 174 8.05 -5.23 9.28
N PHE A 175 8.02 -6.50 9.72
CA PHE A 175 8.72 -6.98 10.91
C PHE A 175 10.20 -6.56 10.95
N GLY A 176 10.55 -5.69 11.91
CA GLY A 176 11.91 -5.18 12.10
C GLY A 176 12.37 -4.13 11.07
N LEU A 177 11.50 -3.77 10.12
CA LEU A 177 11.75 -2.73 9.12
C LEU A 177 11.02 -1.42 9.46
N ASP A 178 9.88 -1.51 10.14
CA ASP A 178 9.01 -0.38 10.49
C ASP A 178 8.12 -0.74 11.70
N ASP A 179 7.30 0.21 12.16
CA ASP A 179 6.52 0.10 13.40
C ASP A 179 5.33 -0.88 13.30
N GLN A 180 4.70 -0.98 12.13
CA GLN A 180 3.64 -1.96 11.87
C GLN A 180 4.21 -3.36 11.58
N GLU A 181 3.37 -4.39 11.65
CA GLU A 181 3.77 -5.75 11.29
C GLU A 181 3.46 -6.07 9.82
N PHE A 182 2.33 -5.54 9.34
CA PHE A 182 1.87 -5.69 7.97
C PHE A 182 1.37 -4.35 7.42
N VAL A 183 1.40 -4.23 6.11
CA VAL A 183 0.62 -3.23 5.38
C VAL A 183 -0.32 -4.00 4.45
N LEU A 184 -1.63 -3.78 4.62
CA LEU A 184 -2.67 -4.45 3.85
C LEU A 184 -3.25 -3.46 2.85
N GLY A 185 -3.14 -3.77 1.55
CA GLY A 185 -3.74 -3.02 0.47
C GLY A 185 -4.81 -3.84 -0.24
N PHE A 186 -5.96 -3.24 -0.51
CA PHE A 186 -7.11 -3.88 -1.17
C PHE A 186 -7.50 -3.08 -2.41
N GLU A 187 -7.35 -3.70 -3.57
CA GLU A 187 -7.69 -3.12 -4.87
C GLU A 187 -9.07 -3.62 -5.34
N THR A 188 -9.98 -2.71 -5.70
CA THR A 188 -11.29 -3.05 -6.28
C THR A 188 -11.82 -1.94 -7.19
N ASP A 189 -12.76 -2.28 -8.06
CA ASP A 189 -13.54 -1.31 -8.84
C ASP A 189 -14.87 -0.93 -8.15
N ASP A 190 -15.24 -1.62 -7.06
CA ASP A 190 -16.44 -1.37 -6.27
C ASP A 190 -16.12 -1.21 -4.76
N PRO A 191 -16.10 0.04 -4.25
CA PRO A 191 -15.90 0.34 -2.82
C PRO A 191 -16.89 -0.35 -1.88
N SER A 192 -18.12 -0.62 -2.34
CA SER A 192 -19.15 -1.23 -1.48
C SER A 192 -18.78 -2.65 -1.10
N HIS A 193 -18.18 -3.42 -2.01
CA HIS A 193 -17.71 -4.76 -1.73
C HIS A 193 -16.57 -4.78 -0.71
N PHE A 194 -15.66 -3.79 -0.75
CA PHE A 194 -14.62 -3.68 0.28
C PHE A 194 -15.21 -3.33 1.65
N LEU A 195 -16.21 -2.44 1.70
CA LEU A 195 -16.92 -2.12 2.94
C LEU A 195 -17.56 -3.39 3.54
N ASP A 196 -18.31 -4.14 2.74
CA ASP A 196 -18.98 -5.37 3.14
C ASP A 196 -17.99 -6.45 3.59
N LEU A 197 -16.88 -6.63 2.86
CA LEU A 197 -15.80 -7.54 3.25
C LEU A 197 -15.26 -7.22 4.64
N VAL A 198 -14.94 -5.94 4.90
CA VAL A 198 -14.38 -5.54 6.20
C VAL A 198 -15.42 -5.71 7.32
N MET A 199 -16.70 -5.47 7.05
CA MET A 199 -17.79 -5.75 8.00
C MET A 199 -17.86 -7.24 8.36
N ASP A 200 -17.90 -8.14 7.36
CA ASP A 200 -17.89 -9.59 7.59
C ASP A 200 -16.65 -10.02 8.40
N LEU A 201 -15.48 -9.46 8.08
CA LEU A 201 -14.23 -9.74 8.80
C LEU A 201 -14.25 -9.28 10.27
N ARG A 202 -15.10 -8.30 10.64
CA ARG A 202 -15.24 -7.87 12.05
C ARG A 202 -15.83 -8.97 12.93
N GLU A 203 -16.63 -9.87 12.37
CA GLU A 203 -17.27 -10.97 13.11
C GLU A 203 -16.39 -12.24 13.17
N SER A 204 -15.26 -12.26 12.45
CA SER A 204 -14.38 -13.42 12.41
C SER A 204 -13.74 -13.72 13.77
N LYS A 205 -13.51 -15.00 14.06
CA LYS A 205 -12.82 -15.43 15.29
C LYS A 205 -11.38 -14.92 15.41
N ALA A 206 -10.77 -14.52 14.30
CA ALA A 206 -9.44 -13.94 14.28
C ALA A 206 -9.41 -12.47 14.74
N ARG A 207 -10.57 -11.79 14.80
CA ARG A 207 -10.66 -10.35 15.10
C ARG A 207 -10.09 -9.95 16.47
N PRO A 208 -10.30 -10.69 17.57
CA PRO A 208 -9.74 -10.36 18.88
C PRO A 208 -8.20 -10.23 18.88
N TYR A 209 -7.53 -10.80 17.89
CA TYR A 209 -6.08 -10.74 17.74
C TYR A 209 -5.58 -9.55 16.91
N THR A 210 -6.44 -8.61 16.51
CA THR A 210 -6.01 -7.35 15.89
C THR A 210 -5.79 -6.28 16.95
N LEU A 211 -4.57 -5.77 17.04
CA LEU A 211 -4.22 -4.66 17.91
C LEU A 211 -4.46 -3.30 17.23
N LEU A 212 -4.08 -3.17 15.96
CA LEU A 212 -4.19 -1.93 15.20
C LEU A 212 -4.47 -2.23 13.73
N ASP A 213 -5.42 -1.50 13.14
CA ASP A 213 -5.78 -1.56 11.71
C ASP A 213 -6.19 -0.18 11.16
N THR A 214 -5.64 0.87 11.75
CA THR A 214 -5.88 2.28 11.42
C THR A 214 -4.59 3.09 11.47
N PRO A 215 -4.46 4.20 10.74
CA PRO A 215 -5.47 4.83 9.87
C PRO A 215 -5.75 4.04 8.59
N ILE A 216 -6.96 4.19 8.06
CA ILE A 216 -7.36 3.65 6.75
C ILE A 216 -7.31 4.77 5.72
N PHE A 217 -6.66 4.50 4.59
CA PHE A 217 -6.59 5.41 3.45
C PHE A 217 -7.42 4.86 2.29
N SER A 218 -8.35 5.67 1.81
CA SER A 218 -9.15 5.38 0.61
C SER A 218 -8.60 6.19 -0.55
N CYS A 219 -8.12 5.50 -1.57
CA CYS A 219 -7.28 6.07 -2.60
C CYS A 219 -7.89 5.81 -3.99
N ILE A 220 -7.76 6.77 -4.89
CA ILE A 220 -8.23 6.66 -6.28
C ILE A 220 -7.03 6.60 -7.20
N SER A 221 -6.88 5.51 -7.95
CA SER A 221 -5.80 5.32 -8.91
C SER A 221 -5.88 6.35 -10.03
N LYS A 222 -4.78 7.05 -10.30
CA LYS A 222 -4.65 8.04 -11.37
C LYS A 222 -3.24 8.01 -11.95
N PRO A 223 -3.05 8.31 -13.25
CA PRO A 223 -1.74 8.71 -13.76
C PRO A 223 -1.16 9.85 -12.92
N VAL A 224 0.17 9.93 -12.84
CA VAL A 224 0.85 10.88 -11.96
C VAL A 224 0.44 12.32 -12.23
N GLU A 225 0.32 12.71 -13.49
CA GLU A 225 -0.07 14.06 -13.91
C GLU A 225 -1.49 14.39 -13.44
N ALA A 226 -2.43 13.47 -13.65
CA ALA A 226 -3.81 13.63 -13.21
C ALA A 226 -3.95 13.63 -11.68
N CYS A 227 -3.09 12.89 -10.98
CA CYS A 227 -3.01 12.91 -9.51
C CYS A 227 -2.51 14.26 -9.00
N LEU A 228 -1.46 14.81 -9.63
CA LEU A 228 -0.90 16.11 -9.29
C LEU A 228 -1.85 17.26 -9.64
N ASP A 229 -2.65 17.13 -10.70
CA ASP A 229 -3.65 18.13 -11.07
C ASP A 229 -4.79 18.27 -10.06
N ASP A 230 -5.14 17.21 -9.32
CA ASP A 230 -6.12 17.30 -8.22
C ASP A 230 -5.66 18.22 -7.08
N LEU A 231 -4.36 18.51 -6.98
CA LEU A 231 -3.79 19.29 -5.89
C LEU A 231 -4.02 20.79 -6.06
N GLY A 232 -4.26 21.26 -7.29
CA GLY A 232 -4.44 22.67 -7.64
C GLY A 232 -3.71 23.10 -8.91
#